data_AF-A0AA37B212-F1
#
_entry.id   AF-A0AA37B212-F1
#
_cell.length_a   1.000
_cell.length_b   1.000
_cell.length_c   1.000
_cell.angle_alpha   90.00
_cell.angle_beta   90.00
_cell.angle_gamma   90.00
#
_symmetry.space_group_name_H-M   'P 1'
#
loop_
_entity.id
_entity.type
_entity.pdbx_description
1 polymer ?
#
loop_
_entity_poly.entity_id
_entity_poly.type
_entity_poly.pdbx_seq_one_letter_code
_entity_poly.pdbx_strand_id
1 'polypeptide(L)'
;MYKKLIILTLTMFSLSGCVSTAPTAEDEFELIVKTNGYYSSEGYSTKVVDQKLVKKKLFYTLTFDDLSTNMLTYLTTSTPLANGKVSANAVVSKVSSKYTVAYDKLNGGYEIRFYENKADMNTDYILHANELGEIEDFRFIVK
;
A
#
# COMPACT_ATOMS: atom_id res chain seq x y z
N MET A 1 17.22 -77.98 7.88
CA MET A 1 17.11 -76.87 6.90
C MET A 1 16.61 -75.64 7.64
N TYR A 2 17.50 -74.66 7.86
CA TYR A 2 17.15 -73.37 8.46
C TYR A 2 16.69 -72.40 7.37
N LYS A 3 15.64 -71.62 7.64
CA LYS A 3 15.56 -70.21 7.21
C LYS A 3 14.49 -69.49 8.03
N LYS A 4 14.95 -68.73 9.03
CA LYS A 4 14.17 -67.69 9.72
C LYS A 4 14.01 -66.52 8.75
N LEU A 5 12.76 -66.11 8.50
CA LEU A 5 12.43 -64.93 7.71
C LEU A 5 12.37 -63.74 8.68
N ILE A 6 13.35 -62.84 8.61
CA ILE A 6 13.35 -61.57 9.34
C ILE A 6 12.70 -60.54 8.41
N ILE A 7 11.53 -60.05 8.77
CA ILE A 7 10.86 -58.95 8.08
C ILE A 7 11.39 -57.65 8.70
N LEU A 8 12.19 -56.91 7.93
CA LEU A 8 12.64 -55.56 8.27
C LEU A 8 11.53 -54.57 7.85
N THR A 9 10.76 -54.07 8.81
CA THR A 9 9.87 -52.92 8.60
C THR A 9 10.69 -51.63 8.64
N LEU A 10 10.91 -51.03 7.45
CA LEU A 10 11.43 -49.67 7.32
C LEU A 10 10.31 -48.69 7.73
N THR A 11 10.47 -48.06 8.89
CA THR A 11 9.68 -46.87 9.27
C THR A 11 10.17 -45.68 8.46
N MET A 12 9.39 -45.28 7.45
CA MET A 12 9.56 -43.98 6.79
C MET A 12 9.19 -42.88 7.80
N PHE A 13 10.19 -42.18 8.31
CA PHE A 13 9.99 -40.89 8.95
C PHE A 13 9.60 -39.90 7.85
N SER A 14 8.31 -39.56 7.76
CA SER A 14 7.87 -38.39 7.02
C SER A 14 8.38 -37.15 7.77
N LEU A 15 9.49 -36.59 7.29
CA LEU A 15 9.90 -35.23 7.65
C LEU A 15 8.81 -34.30 7.14
N SER A 16 7.90 -33.90 8.03
CA SER A 16 7.01 -32.76 7.84
C SER A 16 7.89 -31.51 7.79
N GLY A 17 8.49 -31.24 6.63
CA GLY A 17 9.18 -30.00 6.39
C GLY A 17 8.16 -28.88 6.42
N CYS A 18 8.19 -28.07 7.47
CA CYS A 18 7.58 -26.74 7.42
C CYS A 18 8.27 -25.98 6.28
N VAL A 19 7.62 -25.92 5.13
CA VAL A 19 8.00 -24.99 4.06
C VAL A 19 7.63 -23.61 4.59
N SER A 20 8.59 -22.94 5.23
CA SER A 20 8.50 -21.50 5.47
C SER A 20 8.68 -20.84 4.11
N THR A 21 7.59 -20.48 3.44
CA THR A 21 7.66 -19.58 2.30
C THR A 21 8.26 -18.26 2.78
N ALA A 22 9.21 -17.70 2.02
CA ALA A 22 9.69 -16.35 2.30
C ALA A 22 8.50 -15.37 2.29
N PRO A 23 8.46 -14.40 3.22
CA PRO A 23 7.41 -13.39 3.23
C PRO A 23 7.43 -12.61 1.91
N THR A 24 6.25 -12.19 1.44
CA THR A 24 6.15 -11.35 0.25
C THR A 24 6.48 -9.89 0.60
N ALA A 25 6.75 -9.06 -0.43
CA ALA A 25 6.93 -7.62 -0.25
C ALA A 25 5.74 -6.97 0.48
N GLU A 26 4.54 -7.48 0.21
CA GLU A 26 3.30 -7.05 0.84
C GLU A 26 3.27 -7.41 2.33
N ASP A 27 3.55 -8.67 2.67
CA ASP A 27 3.59 -9.12 4.07
C ASP A 27 4.58 -8.30 4.91
N GLU A 28 5.77 -8.03 4.35
CA GLU A 28 6.80 -7.24 5.03
C GLU A 28 6.38 -5.78 5.19
N PHE A 29 5.89 -5.15 4.12
CA PHE A 29 5.44 -3.77 4.16
C PHE A 29 4.29 -3.57 5.15
N GLU A 30 3.30 -4.45 5.13
CA GLU A 30 2.13 -4.37 6.00
C GLU A 30 2.48 -4.57 7.48
N LEU A 31 3.51 -5.37 7.78
CA LEU A 31 4.05 -5.48 9.13
C LEU A 31 4.60 -4.14 9.63
N ILE A 32 5.24 -3.37 8.74
CA ILE A 32 5.88 -2.09 9.05
C ILE A 32 4.84 -0.97 9.20
N VAL A 33 3.91 -0.83 8.27
CA VAL A 33 2.92 0.28 8.28
C VAL A 33 1.84 0.14 9.35
N LYS A 34 1.63 -1.07 9.88
CA LYS A 34 0.72 -1.36 11.01
C LYS A 34 0.95 -0.44 12.22
N THR A 35 2.19 0.03 12.39
CA THR A 35 2.63 0.85 13.51
C THR A 35 2.46 2.36 13.30
N ASN A 36 2.49 2.83 12.04
CA ASN A 36 2.56 4.27 11.72
C ASN A 36 1.29 4.82 11.04
N GLY A 37 0.45 3.94 10.47
CA GLY A 37 -0.99 4.13 10.28
C GLY A 37 -1.48 5.17 9.25
N TYR A 38 -0.67 6.13 8.81
CA TYR A 38 -1.04 7.07 7.74
C TYR A 38 0.16 7.86 7.21
N TYR A 39 0.08 8.29 5.95
CA TYR A 39 0.98 9.28 5.35
C TYR A 39 0.25 10.61 5.18
N SER A 40 0.94 11.72 5.43
CA SER A 40 0.40 13.06 5.19
C SER A 40 1.43 13.97 4.54
N SER A 41 1.00 14.75 3.54
CA SER A 41 1.84 15.75 2.89
C SER A 41 1.03 16.96 2.45
N GLU A 42 1.74 18.02 2.07
CA GLU A 42 1.14 19.25 1.55
C GLU A 42 1.50 19.43 0.07
N GLY A 43 0.64 20.11 -0.68
CA GLY A 43 1.01 20.57 -2.01
C GLY A 43 0.07 21.64 -2.55
N TYR A 44 0.13 21.83 -3.86
CA TYR A 44 -0.61 22.90 -4.53
C TYR A 44 -1.31 22.36 -5.77
N SER A 45 -2.59 22.71 -5.92
CA SER A 45 -3.27 22.63 -7.21
C SER A 45 -3.28 24.00 -7.87
N THR A 46 -3.26 24.02 -9.19
CA THR A 46 -3.48 25.24 -9.97
C THR A 46 -4.76 25.09 -10.75
N LYS A 47 -5.65 26.08 -10.67
CA LYS A 47 -6.88 26.12 -11.47
C LYS A 47 -7.05 27.48 -12.14
N VAL A 48 -7.72 27.51 -13.28
CA VAL A 48 -8.11 28.76 -13.94
C VAL A 48 -9.43 29.25 -13.35
N VAL A 49 -9.44 30.47 -12.83
CA VAL A 49 -10.64 31.19 -12.37
C VAL A 49 -10.59 32.58 -12.98
N ASP A 50 -11.64 32.99 -13.70
CA ASP A 50 -11.72 34.31 -14.35
C ASP A 50 -10.48 34.63 -15.21
N GLN A 51 -10.04 33.66 -16.02
CA GLN A 51 -8.85 33.74 -16.89
C GLN A 51 -7.52 33.94 -16.13
N LYS A 52 -7.49 33.72 -14.81
CA LYS A 52 -6.29 33.79 -13.98
C LYS A 52 -5.95 32.42 -13.40
N LEU A 53 -4.65 32.11 -13.34
CA LEU A 53 -4.15 30.94 -12.64
C LEU A 53 -4.16 31.21 -11.13
N VAL A 54 -4.98 30.46 -10.41
CA VAL A 54 -5.07 30.50 -8.94
C VAL A 54 -4.42 29.25 -8.39
N LYS A 55 -3.35 29.44 -7.60
CA LYS A 55 -2.74 28.36 -6.81
C LYS A 55 -3.53 28.18 -5.51
N LYS A 56 -3.94 26.95 -5.23
CA LYS A 56 -4.63 26.58 -3.99
C LYS A 56 -3.81 25.53 -3.24
N LYS A 57 -3.50 25.81 -1.98
CA LYS A 57 -2.86 24.84 -1.08
C LYS A 57 -3.82 23.69 -0.80
N LEU A 58 -3.31 22.47 -0.85
CA LEU A 58 -4.02 21.22 -0.58
C LEU A 58 -3.21 20.39 0.42
N PHE A 59 -3.91 19.50 1.09
CA PHE A 59 -3.36 18.54 2.04
C PHE A 59 -3.76 17.15 1.58
N TYR A 60 -2.82 16.23 1.66
CA TYR A 60 -2.91 14.88 1.14
C TYR A 60 -2.77 13.91 2.29
N THR A 61 -3.65 12.91 2.38
CA THR A 61 -3.59 11.89 3.42
C THR A 61 -3.85 10.53 2.84
N LEU A 62 -3.01 9.56 3.17
CA LEU A 62 -3.15 8.16 2.80
C LEU A 62 -3.30 7.32 4.06
N THR A 63 -4.32 6.47 4.11
CA THR A 63 -4.54 5.51 5.19
C THR A 63 -4.65 4.10 4.63
N PHE A 64 -4.00 3.14 5.29
CA PHE A 64 -4.17 1.71 5.01
C PHE A 64 -5.30 1.20 5.90
N ASP A 65 -6.52 1.19 5.35
CA ASP A 65 -7.76 1.04 6.12
C ASP A 65 -7.97 -0.40 6.60
N ASP A 66 -7.65 -1.38 5.75
CA ASP A 66 -7.78 -2.81 6.06
C ASP A 66 -6.70 -3.60 5.32
N LEU A 67 -5.70 -4.06 6.07
CA LEU A 67 -4.58 -4.84 5.55
C LEU A 67 -5.03 -6.24 5.09
N SER A 68 -6.08 -6.81 5.68
CA SER A 68 -6.55 -8.15 5.30
C SER A 68 -7.20 -8.22 3.91
N THR A 69 -7.65 -7.06 3.40
CA THR A 69 -8.25 -6.91 2.08
C THR A 69 -7.46 -5.99 1.16
N ASN A 70 -6.27 -5.56 1.62
CA ASN A 70 -5.38 -4.60 0.98
C ASN A 70 -6.12 -3.33 0.56
N MET A 71 -6.93 -2.77 1.45
CA MET A 71 -7.70 -1.57 1.19
C MET A 71 -7.00 -0.34 1.75
N LEU A 72 -6.93 0.71 0.93
CA LEU A 72 -6.47 2.04 1.34
C LEU A 72 -7.46 3.14 0.97
N THR A 73 -7.34 4.27 1.66
CA THR A 73 -7.99 5.52 1.31
C THR A 73 -6.96 6.62 1.10
N TYR A 74 -7.07 7.29 -0.03
CA TYR A 74 -6.35 8.52 -0.33
C TYR A 74 -7.33 9.71 -0.32
N LEU A 75 -7.01 10.73 0.47
CA LEU A 75 -7.82 11.92 0.70
C LEU A 75 -7.04 13.16 0.28
N THR A 76 -7.71 14.05 -0.47
CA THR A 76 -7.24 15.41 -0.70
C THR A 76 -8.19 16.38 -0.02
N THR A 77 -7.65 17.28 0.81
CA THR A 77 -8.44 18.27 1.55
C THR A 77 -7.93 19.69 1.31
N SER A 78 -8.80 20.68 1.47
CA SER A 78 -8.44 22.10 1.39
C SER A 78 -7.93 22.69 2.70
N THR A 79 -8.08 21.96 3.80
CA THR A 79 -7.58 22.31 5.14
C THR A 79 -6.86 21.11 5.74
N PRO A 80 -5.88 21.33 6.63
CA PRO A 80 -5.17 20.21 7.26
C PRO A 80 -6.11 19.39 8.15
N LEU A 81 -5.68 18.17 8.48
CA LEU A 81 -6.35 17.35 9.49
C LEU A 81 -6.23 18.03 10.85
N ALA A 82 -7.33 18.07 11.59
CA ALA A 82 -7.36 18.59 12.95
C ALA A 82 -7.66 17.43 13.91
N ASN A 83 -6.72 17.10 14.79
CA ASN A 83 -6.86 16.03 15.78
C ASN A 83 -7.28 14.68 15.15
N GLY A 84 -6.65 14.31 14.04
CA GLY A 84 -6.96 13.07 13.31
C GLY A 84 -8.33 13.05 12.62
N LYS A 85 -9.02 14.20 12.53
CA LYS A 85 -10.33 14.31 11.86
C LYS A 85 -10.24 15.17 10.60
N VAL A 86 -10.97 14.72 9.58
CA VAL A 86 -11.20 15.46 8.34
C VAL A 86 -12.58 16.11 8.40
N SER A 87 -12.64 17.42 8.16
CA SER A 87 -13.93 18.10 8.04
C SER A 87 -14.57 17.78 6.69
N ALA A 88 -15.83 17.37 6.68
CA ALA A 88 -16.52 16.92 5.45
C ALA A 88 -16.55 18.01 4.37
N ASN A 89 -16.72 19.28 4.76
CA ASN A 89 -16.68 20.43 3.85
C ASN A 89 -15.28 20.77 3.30
N ALA A 90 -14.23 20.17 3.85
CA ALA A 90 -12.87 20.37 3.41
C ALA A 90 -12.39 19.28 2.44
N VAL A 91 -13.16 18.20 2.24
CA VAL A 91 -12.80 17.12 1.31
C VAL A 91 -12.94 17.63 -0.12
N VAL A 92 -11.83 17.62 -0.85
CA VAL A 92 -11.77 17.96 -2.28
C VAL A 92 -11.92 16.70 -3.12
N SER A 93 -11.26 15.61 -2.73
CA SER A 93 -11.42 14.30 -3.36
C SER A 93 -11.12 13.18 -2.36
N LYS A 94 -11.68 12.01 -2.65
CA LYS A 94 -11.44 10.76 -1.92
C LYS A 94 -11.34 9.62 -2.93
N VAL A 95 -10.31 8.81 -2.78
CA VAL A 95 -10.13 7.53 -3.48
C VAL A 95 -10.12 6.44 -2.42
N SER A 96 -10.91 5.39 -2.60
CA SER A 96 -10.78 4.16 -1.82
C SER A 96 -10.60 3.02 -2.79
N SER A 97 -9.47 2.31 -2.69
CA SER A 97 -9.08 1.29 -3.66
C SER A 97 -8.32 0.17 -2.96
N LYS A 98 -8.33 -0.98 -3.61
CA LYS A 98 -7.31 -2.00 -3.35
C LYS A 98 -5.94 -1.48 -3.76
N TYR A 99 -4.92 -1.89 -3.03
CA TYR A 99 -3.53 -1.68 -3.39
C TYR A 99 -2.81 -2.99 -3.62
N THR A 100 -1.64 -2.88 -4.23
CA THR A 100 -0.66 -3.96 -4.36
C THR A 100 0.71 -3.43 -3.97
N VAL A 101 1.53 -4.28 -3.36
CA VAL A 101 2.90 -3.93 -2.99
C VAL A 101 3.90 -4.81 -3.74
N ALA A 102 4.98 -4.18 -4.23
CA ALA A 102 6.14 -4.87 -4.79
C ALA A 102 7.43 -4.29 -4.19
N TYR A 103 8.53 -5.03 -4.25
CA TYR A 103 9.83 -4.46 -3.93
C TYR A 103 10.23 -3.41 -4.98
N ASP A 104 10.63 -2.22 -4.52
CA ASP A 104 11.24 -1.22 -5.40
C ASP A 104 12.71 -1.61 -5.65
N LYS A 105 12.94 -2.28 -6.78
CA LYS A 105 14.28 -2.75 -7.17
C LYS A 105 15.25 -1.62 -7.52
N LEU A 106 14.76 -0.41 -7.80
CA LEU A 106 15.58 0.70 -8.27
C LEU A 106 16.03 1.57 -7.10
N ASN A 107 15.15 1.82 -6.14
CA ASN A 107 15.41 2.73 -5.03
C ASN A 107 15.59 2.02 -3.68
N GLY A 108 15.31 0.71 -3.60
CA GLY A 108 15.19 -0.01 -2.34
C GLY A 108 13.82 0.20 -1.71
N GLY A 109 13.41 -0.70 -0.80
CA GLY A 109 12.10 -0.62 -0.15
C GLY A 109 10.94 -1.15 -1.01
N TYR A 110 9.85 -0.38 -1.07
CA TYR A 110 8.55 -0.83 -1.56
C TYR A 110 7.92 0.14 -2.55
N GLU A 111 7.32 -0.40 -3.61
CA GLU A 111 6.45 0.31 -4.54
C GLU A 111 5.00 -0.11 -4.28
N ILE A 112 4.16 0.85 -3.94
CA ILE A 112 2.73 0.65 -3.68
C ILE A 112 1.96 1.21 -4.86
N ARG A 113 1.02 0.43 -5.39
CA ARG A 113 0.14 0.85 -6.49
C ARG A 113 -1.31 0.73 -6.10
N PHE A 114 -2.10 1.72 -6.48
CA PHE A 114 -3.56 1.65 -6.42
C PHE A 114 -4.17 2.42 -7.59
N TYR A 115 -5.44 2.22 -7.87
CA TYR A 115 -6.09 2.79 -9.04
C TYR A 115 -7.39 3.51 -8.66
N GLU A 116 -7.73 4.55 -9.42
CA GLU A 116 -9.05 5.16 -9.40
C GLU A 116 -9.66 5.04 -10.80
N ASN A 117 -10.84 4.45 -10.87
CA ASN A 117 -11.67 4.48 -12.07
C ASN A 117 -12.83 5.45 -11.83
N LYS A 118 -12.80 6.59 -12.52
CA LYS A 118 -13.93 7.51 -12.67
C LYS A 118 -14.46 7.37 -14.09
N ALA A 119 -15.75 7.66 -14.28
CA ALA A 119 -16.48 7.49 -15.53
C ALA A 119 -15.70 7.95 -16.79
N ASP A 120 -14.92 9.02 -16.66
CA ASP A 120 -14.17 9.63 -17.77
C ASP A 120 -12.63 9.59 -17.59
N MET A 121 -12.11 8.96 -16.52
CA MET A 121 -10.68 9.00 -16.22
C MET A 121 -10.21 7.78 -15.43
N ASN A 122 -9.14 7.14 -15.91
CA ASN A 122 -8.38 6.14 -15.16
C ASN A 122 -7.11 6.80 -14.62
N THR A 123 -6.88 6.69 -13.32
CA THR A 123 -5.66 7.21 -12.69
C THR A 123 -4.99 6.09 -11.93
N ASP A 124 -3.73 5.82 -12.29
CA ASP A 124 -2.85 4.97 -11.51
C ASP A 124 -2.06 5.83 -10.53
N TYR A 125 -1.97 5.35 -9.30
CA TYR A 125 -1.24 5.97 -8.22
C TYR A 125 -0.05 5.10 -7.90
N ILE A 126 1.14 5.70 -7.82
CA ILE A 126 2.38 5.00 -7.44
C ILE A 126 2.99 5.74 -6.26
N LEU A 127 3.27 4.99 -5.19
CA LEU A 127 3.98 5.47 -4.02
C LEU A 127 5.26 4.66 -3.85
N HIS A 128 6.33 5.36 -3.47
CA HIS A 128 7.58 4.74 -3.09
C HIS A 128 7.76 4.89 -1.60
N ALA A 129 8.06 3.79 -0.93
CA ALA A 129 8.39 3.74 0.48
C ALA A 129 9.80 3.15 0.65
N ASN A 130 10.55 3.65 1.64
CA ASN A 130 11.82 3.02 1.98
C ASN A 130 11.62 1.67 2.70
N GLU A 131 12.73 1.02 3.04
CA GLU A 131 12.74 -0.27 3.77
C GLU A 131 12.09 -0.18 5.17
N LEU A 132 11.90 1.03 5.70
CA LEU A 132 11.20 1.30 6.96
C LEU A 132 9.72 1.66 6.73
N GLY A 133 9.20 1.48 5.51
CA GLY A 133 7.80 1.74 5.16
C GLY A 133 7.43 3.22 5.18
N GLU A 134 8.39 4.13 5.24
CA GLU A 134 8.16 5.57 5.19
C GLU A 134 7.97 5.98 3.72
N ILE A 135 6.84 6.63 3.41
CA ILE A 135 6.55 7.09 2.04
C ILE A 135 7.47 8.28 1.69
N GLU A 136 8.29 8.11 0.66
CA GLU A 136 9.27 9.10 0.20
C GLU A 136 8.75 9.90 -1.00
N ASP A 137 7.97 9.26 -1.87
CA ASP A 137 7.46 9.86 -3.10
C ASP A 137 6.05 9.37 -3.42
N PHE A 138 5.26 10.26 -4.04
CA PHE A 138 3.90 9.98 -4.43
C PHE A 138 3.55 10.64 -5.77
N ARG A 139 3.28 9.80 -6.78
CA ARG A 139 3.02 10.23 -8.15
C ARG A 139 1.70 9.72 -8.68
N PHE A 140 1.14 10.49 -9.62
CA PHE A 140 -0.11 10.18 -10.32
C PHE A 140 0.19 10.00 -11.81
N ILE A 141 -0.27 8.91 -12.38
CA ILE A 141 -0.20 8.64 -13.82
C ILE A 141 -1.63 8.63 -14.36
N VAL A 142 -2.00 9.69 -15.07
CA VAL A 142 -3.26 9.75 -15.81
C VAL A 142 -3.06 8.97 -17.11
N LYS A 143 -3.96 8.02 -17.38
CA LYS A 143 -3.98 7.21 -18.61
C LYS A 143 -5.14 7.59 -19.51
#